data_AF-A0A950QWJ3-F1
#
_entry.id   AF-A0A950QWJ3-F1
#
_cell.length_a   1.000
_cell.length_b   1.000
_cell.length_c   1.000
_cell.angle_alpha   90.00
_cell.angle_beta   90.00
_cell.angle_gamma   90.00
#
_symmetry.space_group_name_H-M   'P 1'
#
loop_
_entity.id
_entity.type
_entity.pdbx_description
1 polymer ?
#
loop_
_entity_poly.entity_id
_entity_poly.type
_entity_poly.pdbx_seq_one_letter_code
_entity_poly.pdbx_strand_id
1 'polypeptide(L)'
;MTCPSCGFENIDNARYCGRCRMGFTKRELLVVRLRDHLFWIFRRANAGFLAGLVAWFFIPALSRVISSDATATLYFALEGLLGGAILGSVDGMVDESTPKTMLGSLIGGACGAAAGAIFGHYSEGLSAPQTVGGLFAFWAFAGAGIGIVSALWERRPKKLFFGALFGLLGGGFGGSLRYAVYAYLIDTFNPQSWMVRRGMEGFSGGILGVTLWFLIAVAERFVIFTRKRLEPNKTHKTCHHCNAHAPMNHWYCMVCGSVLQEAAPPAALHLPKFGTLHRFSGFLHFMSRLSATAGAIAGAVVFIVLFPVNHMLAFVAAVLVAIMSYAFQGAFSAVSETIRILIGK
;
A
#
# COMPACT_ATOMS: atom_id res chain seq x y z
N MET A 1 -20.36 -31.64 5.05
CA MET A 1 -20.06 -30.44 4.21
C MET A 1 -19.26 -29.41 5.00
N THR A 2 -18.26 -28.73 4.43
CA THR A 2 -17.41 -27.75 5.16
C THR A 2 -17.94 -26.30 5.02
N CYS A 3 -18.11 -25.52 6.11
CA CYS A 3 -18.56 -24.10 6.06
C CYS A 3 -17.55 -23.25 5.25
N PRO A 4 -17.94 -22.62 4.13
CA PRO A 4 -17.01 -21.80 3.33
C PRO A 4 -16.57 -20.54 4.06
N SER A 5 -17.29 -20.11 5.11
CA SER A 5 -16.89 -18.95 5.92
C SER A 5 -16.00 -19.28 7.12
N CYS A 6 -16.02 -20.49 7.67
CA CYS A 6 -15.25 -20.80 8.90
C CYS A 6 -14.49 -22.13 8.87
N GLY A 7 -14.57 -22.89 7.78
CA GLY A 7 -13.89 -24.17 7.64
C GLY A 7 -14.42 -25.29 8.55
N PHE A 8 -15.52 -25.08 9.28
CA PHE A 8 -16.10 -26.10 10.15
C PHE A 8 -16.73 -27.22 9.33
N GLU A 9 -16.33 -28.47 9.59
CA GLU A 9 -16.98 -29.65 9.04
C GLU A 9 -18.34 -29.82 9.70
N ASN A 10 -19.37 -29.58 8.90
CA ASN A 10 -20.75 -29.76 9.29
C ASN A 10 -21.16 -31.20 9.02
N ILE A 11 -21.87 -31.80 9.99
CA ILE A 11 -22.52 -33.11 9.87
C ILE A 11 -23.55 -33.05 8.73
N ASP A 12 -23.74 -34.17 8.02
CA ASP A 12 -24.35 -34.24 6.70
C ASP A 12 -25.74 -33.57 6.56
N ASN A 13 -25.94 -32.95 5.39
CA ASN A 13 -27.15 -32.25 4.92
C ASN A 13 -27.66 -31.04 5.73
N ALA A 14 -26.90 -30.52 6.67
CA ALA A 14 -27.25 -29.27 7.34
C ALA A 14 -27.26 -28.08 6.35
N ARG A 15 -28.39 -27.39 6.22
CA ARG A 15 -28.56 -26.19 5.36
C ARG A 15 -27.82 -24.94 5.86
N TYR A 16 -27.22 -25.01 7.04
CA TYR A 16 -26.46 -23.93 7.66
C TYR A 16 -25.36 -24.49 8.55
N CYS A 17 -24.30 -23.73 8.78
CA CYS A 17 -23.21 -24.14 9.66
C CYS A 17 -23.54 -23.93 11.14
N GLY A 18 -23.38 -24.96 11.97
CA GLY A 18 -23.61 -24.85 13.42
C GLY A 18 -22.70 -23.84 14.14
N ARG A 19 -21.50 -23.58 13.60
CA ARG A 19 -20.51 -22.67 14.20
C ARG A 19 -20.62 -21.23 13.71
N CYS A 20 -20.63 -21.05 12.38
CA CYS A 20 -20.67 -19.73 11.74
C CYS A 20 -22.11 -19.21 11.55
N ARG A 21 -23.14 -20.04 11.83
CA ARG A 21 -24.58 -19.81 11.57
C ARG A 21 -24.92 -19.37 10.13
N MET A 22 -23.98 -19.50 9.21
CA MET A 22 -24.15 -19.17 7.80
C MET A 22 -24.97 -20.27 7.12
N GLY A 23 -26.06 -19.90 6.44
CA GLY A 23 -26.77 -20.80 5.55
C GLY A 23 -26.00 -21.06 4.24
N PHE A 24 -26.25 -22.21 3.63
CA PHE A 24 -25.68 -22.60 2.33
C PHE A 24 -26.59 -22.18 1.17
N THR A 25 -27.20 -20.99 1.25
CA THR A 25 -28.00 -20.45 0.14
C THR A 25 -27.12 -19.75 -0.90
N LYS A 26 -27.59 -19.67 -2.17
CA LYS A 26 -26.91 -18.91 -3.23
C LYS A 26 -26.65 -17.45 -2.83
N ARG A 27 -27.60 -16.83 -2.09
CA ARG A 27 -27.47 -15.45 -1.59
C ARG A 27 -26.35 -15.33 -0.56
N GLU A 28 -26.29 -16.22 0.43
CA GLU A 28 -25.25 -16.17 1.46
C GLU A 28 -23.85 -16.49 0.91
N LEU A 29 -23.76 -17.42 -0.05
CA LEU A 29 -22.52 -17.67 -0.79
C LEU A 29 -22.05 -16.43 -1.58
N LEU A 30 -22.99 -15.67 -2.16
CA LEU A 30 -22.68 -14.41 -2.84
C LEU A 30 -22.20 -13.36 -1.85
N VAL A 31 -22.85 -13.23 -0.68
CA VAL A 31 -22.44 -12.33 0.40
C VAL A 31 -21.03 -12.64 0.90
N VAL A 32 -20.70 -13.92 1.10
CA VAL A 32 -19.34 -14.30 1.52
C VAL A 32 -18.30 -13.98 0.46
N ARG A 33 -18.58 -14.26 -0.83
CA ARG A 33 -17.67 -13.86 -1.91
C ARG A 33 -17.48 -12.33 -1.91
N LEU A 34 -18.58 -11.57 -1.87
CA LEU A 34 -18.54 -10.11 -1.86
C LEU A 34 -17.72 -9.59 -0.68
N ARG A 35 -17.92 -10.15 0.51
CA ARG A 35 -17.12 -9.85 1.71
C ARG A 35 -15.64 -10.07 1.47
N ASP A 36 -15.24 -11.17 0.83
CA ASP A 36 -13.83 -11.45 0.55
C ASP A 36 -13.24 -10.48 -0.49
N HIS A 37 -14.02 -10.09 -1.51
CA HIS A 37 -13.63 -9.05 -2.47
C HIS A 37 -13.45 -7.69 -1.79
N LEU A 38 -14.42 -7.28 -0.97
CA LEU A 38 -14.36 -6.03 -0.23
C LEU A 38 -13.22 -6.03 0.78
N PHE A 39 -13.00 -7.13 1.50
CA PHE A 39 -11.90 -7.26 2.44
C PHE A 39 -10.54 -7.09 1.76
N TRP A 40 -10.36 -7.66 0.56
CA TRP A 40 -9.16 -7.43 -0.25
C TRP A 40 -8.95 -5.95 -0.56
N ILE A 41 -9.99 -5.28 -1.06
CA ILE A 41 -9.95 -3.87 -1.46
C ILE A 41 -9.66 -2.98 -0.24
N PHE A 42 -10.42 -3.14 0.84
CA PHE A 42 -10.25 -2.36 2.06
C PHE A 42 -8.90 -2.60 2.74
N ARG A 43 -8.38 -3.82 2.71
CA ARG A 43 -7.04 -4.10 3.26
C ARG A 43 -5.97 -3.26 2.55
N ARG A 44 -6.00 -3.21 1.22
CA ARG A 44 -5.04 -2.42 0.43
C ARG A 44 -5.27 -0.92 0.57
N ALA A 45 -6.53 -0.48 0.55
CA ALA A 45 -6.89 0.92 0.75
C ALA A 45 -6.43 1.44 2.13
N ASN A 46 -6.61 0.67 3.20
CA ASN A 46 -6.13 1.03 4.54
C ASN A 46 -4.60 1.04 4.64
N ALA A 47 -3.92 0.09 3.98
CA ALA A 47 -2.46 0.10 3.91
C ALA A 47 -1.96 1.36 3.17
N GLY A 48 -2.63 1.73 2.08
CA GLY A 48 -2.40 2.98 1.35
C GLY A 48 -2.64 4.22 2.22
N PHE A 49 -3.73 4.24 2.99
CA PHE A 49 -4.04 5.31 3.94
C PHE A 49 -2.90 5.53 4.93
N LEU A 50 -2.42 4.46 5.57
CA LEU A 50 -1.33 4.54 6.56
C LEU A 50 -0.02 5.00 5.92
N ALA A 51 0.31 4.47 4.73
CA ALA A 51 1.49 4.89 3.99
C ALA A 51 1.42 6.36 3.59
N GLY A 52 0.25 6.84 3.14
CA GLY A 52 0.00 8.26 2.88
C GLY A 52 0.12 9.11 4.14
N LEU A 53 -0.43 8.66 5.26
CA LEU A 53 -0.28 9.34 6.56
C LEU A 53 1.18 9.58 6.92
N VAL A 54 2.00 8.53 6.78
CA VAL A 54 3.43 8.58 7.07
C VAL A 54 4.16 9.48 6.07
N ALA A 55 3.93 9.34 4.77
CA ALA A 55 4.58 10.16 3.75
C ALA A 55 4.34 11.66 3.96
N TRP A 56 3.09 12.06 4.21
CA TRP A 56 2.73 13.46 4.42
C TRP A 56 3.00 14.00 5.81
N PHE A 57 3.38 13.15 6.75
CA PHE A 57 4.01 13.61 7.98
C PHE A 57 5.44 14.09 7.72
N PHE A 58 6.19 13.39 6.86
CA PHE A 58 7.61 13.67 6.58
C PHE A 58 7.85 14.74 5.50
N ILE A 59 7.08 14.73 4.40
CA ILE A 59 7.28 15.67 3.28
C ILE A 59 7.30 17.14 3.75
N PRO A 60 6.34 17.61 4.58
CA PRO A 60 6.33 18.99 5.05
C PRO A 60 7.36 19.31 6.13
N ALA A 61 8.02 18.30 6.71
CA ALA A 61 9.16 18.50 7.60
C ALA A 61 10.43 18.72 6.77
N LEU A 62 10.63 17.89 5.74
CA LEU A 62 11.73 18.05 4.79
C LEU A 62 11.64 19.39 4.03
N SER A 63 10.44 19.82 3.64
CA SER A 63 10.25 21.07 2.93
C SER A 63 10.66 22.33 3.71
N ARG A 64 10.75 22.26 5.03
CA ARG A 64 11.21 23.37 5.87
C ARG A 64 12.74 23.38 6.03
N VAL A 65 13.35 22.21 5.88
CA VAL A 65 14.80 22.02 5.95
C VAL A 65 15.45 22.48 4.65
N ILE A 66 14.78 22.18 3.53
CA ILE A 66 15.05 22.80 2.25
C ILE A 66 14.69 24.29 2.41
N SER A 67 15.67 25.18 2.39
CA SER A 67 15.49 26.64 2.54
C SER A 67 14.32 27.19 1.73
N SER A 68 13.76 28.33 2.16
CA SER A 68 12.76 29.11 1.42
C SER A 68 13.15 29.41 -0.04
N ASP A 69 14.44 29.28 -0.36
CA ASP A 69 15.01 29.58 -1.68
C ASP A 69 14.99 28.40 -2.65
N ALA A 70 14.42 27.25 -2.29
CA ALA A 70 14.30 26.14 -3.22
C ALA A 70 13.25 26.42 -4.30
N THR A 71 13.61 26.10 -5.54
CA THR A 71 12.70 26.22 -6.68
C THR A 71 11.49 25.30 -6.52
N ALA A 72 10.33 25.73 -7.03
CA ALA A 72 9.11 24.92 -7.04
C ALA A 72 9.36 23.52 -7.66
N THR A 73 10.17 23.46 -8.72
CA THR A 73 10.64 22.22 -9.35
C THR A 73 11.26 21.24 -8.35
N LEU A 74 12.22 21.70 -7.54
CA LEU A 74 12.89 20.85 -6.56
C LEU A 74 11.92 20.41 -5.46
N TYR A 75 11.09 21.33 -4.97
CA TYR A 75 10.09 21.03 -3.94
C TYR A 75 9.12 19.92 -4.40
N PHE A 76 8.51 20.08 -5.58
CA PHE A 76 7.54 19.11 -6.08
C PHE A 76 8.20 17.80 -6.52
N ALA A 77 9.44 17.83 -7.02
CA ALA A 77 10.20 16.62 -7.31
C ALA A 77 10.46 15.80 -6.04
N LEU A 78 10.82 16.46 -4.93
CA LEU A 78 11.06 15.78 -3.65
C LEU A 78 9.76 15.29 -2.99
N GLU A 79 8.69 16.08 -3.05
CA GLU A 79 7.35 15.64 -2.63
C GLU A 79 6.90 14.41 -3.43
N GLY A 80 7.09 14.43 -4.76
CA GLY A 80 6.79 13.32 -5.64
C GLY A 80 7.67 12.09 -5.37
N LEU A 81 8.97 12.28 -5.14
CA LEU A 81 9.90 11.20 -4.82
C LEU A 81 9.50 10.48 -3.53
N LEU A 82 9.28 11.23 -2.44
CA LEU A 82 8.92 10.67 -1.14
C LEU A 82 7.53 10.03 -1.17
N GLY A 83 6.53 10.78 -1.63
CA GLY A 83 5.15 10.32 -1.67
C GLY A 83 4.99 9.13 -2.61
N GLY A 84 5.59 9.20 -3.80
CA GLY A 84 5.59 8.12 -4.79
C GLY A 84 6.31 6.87 -4.30
N ALA A 85 7.48 7.00 -3.65
CA ALA A 85 8.22 5.85 -3.16
C ALA A 85 7.51 5.14 -2.00
N ILE A 86 7.01 5.90 -1.01
CA ILE A 86 6.30 5.31 0.13
C ILE A 86 4.98 4.68 -0.33
N LEU A 87 4.17 5.36 -1.13
CA LEU A 87 2.92 4.80 -1.65
C LEU A 87 3.16 3.61 -2.59
N GLY A 88 4.22 3.64 -3.40
CA GLY A 88 4.58 2.55 -4.31
C GLY A 88 5.00 1.27 -3.60
N SER A 89 5.55 1.38 -2.39
CA SER A 89 6.02 0.26 -1.59
C SER A 89 4.90 -0.63 -1.02
N VAL A 90 3.67 -0.12 -0.97
CA VAL A 90 2.52 -0.73 -0.26
C VAL A 90 2.15 -2.11 -0.77
N ASP A 91 2.14 -2.37 -2.08
CA ASP A 91 1.85 -3.72 -2.63
C ASP A 91 2.82 -4.75 -2.04
N GLY A 92 4.11 -4.44 -2.05
CA GLY A 92 5.14 -5.31 -1.50
C GLY A 92 5.04 -5.50 0.00
N MET A 93 4.71 -4.44 0.75
CA MET A 93 4.53 -4.56 2.21
C MET A 93 3.33 -5.41 2.57
N VAL A 94 2.20 -5.21 1.88
CA VAL A 94 0.96 -5.97 2.09
C VAL A 94 1.12 -7.44 1.71
N ASP A 95 1.90 -7.73 0.67
CA ASP A 95 2.16 -9.09 0.20
C ASP A 95 3.41 -9.73 0.84
N GLU A 96 4.00 -9.04 1.80
CA GLU A 96 5.22 -9.45 2.50
C GLU A 96 6.44 -9.71 1.56
N SER A 97 6.48 -9.10 0.37
CA SER A 97 7.51 -9.29 -0.64
C SER A 97 8.49 -8.12 -0.70
N THR A 98 9.76 -8.36 -0.31
CA THR A 98 10.83 -7.35 -0.38
C THR A 98 11.12 -6.87 -1.80
N PRO A 99 11.25 -7.75 -2.83
CA PRO A 99 11.49 -7.31 -4.20
C PRO A 99 10.37 -6.39 -4.73
N LYS A 100 9.11 -6.70 -4.42
CA LYS A 100 7.96 -5.84 -4.75
C LYS A 100 8.02 -4.51 -4.04
N THR A 101 8.40 -4.52 -2.76
CA THR A 101 8.52 -3.30 -1.95
C THR A 101 9.55 -2.36 -2.58
N MET A 102 10.74 -2.88 -2.90
CA MET A 102 11.82 -2.10 -3.53
C MET A 102 11.43 -1.59 -4.91
N LEU A 103 10.90 -2.47 -5.78
CA LEU A 103 10.53 -2.09 -7.14
C LEU A 103 9.40 -1.04 -7.15
N GLY A 104 8.43 -1.21 -6.26
CA GLY A 104 7.35 -0.25 -6.02
C GLY A 104 7.88 1.10 -5.56
N SER A 105 8.79 1.12 -4.59
CA SER A 105 9.45 2.36 -4.14
C SER A 105 10.22 3.06 -5.25
N LEU A 106 11.00 2.30 -6.04
CA LEU A 106 11.83 2.86 -7.10
C LEU A 106 10.99 3.46 -8.22
N ILE A 107 10.03 2.71 -8.76
CA ILE A 107 9.19 3.17 -9.87
C ILE A 107 8.24 4.27 -9.40
N GLY A 108 7.59 4.10 -8.25
CA GLY A 108 6.71 5.10 -7.67
C GLY A 108 7.47 6.40 -7.38
N GLY A 109 8.66 6.31 -6.78
CA GLY A 109 9.53 7.45 -6.51
C GLY A 109 10.02 8.14 -7.78
N ALA A 110 10.49 7.39 -8.78
CA ALA A 110 10.96 7.97 -10.04
C ALA A 110 9.84 8.66 -10.83
N CYS A 111 8.67 8.01 -10.97
CA CYS A 111 7.51 8.60 -11.63
C CYS A 111 7.01 9.83 -10.88
N GLY A 112 6.95 9.77 -9.54
CA GLY A 112 6.59 10.91 -8.71
C GLY A 112 7.57 12.07 -8.85
N ALA A 113 8.88 11.81 -8.77
CA ALA A 113 9.90 12.84 -8.92
C ALA A 113 9.84 13.52 -10.30
N ALA A 114 9.71 12.74 -11.37
CA ALA A 114 9.61 13.26 -12.72
C ALA A 114 8.33 14.11 -12.91
N ALA A 115 7.18 13.58 -12.50
CA ALA A 115 5.91 14.31 -12.61
C ALA A 115 5.89 15.57 -11.73
N GLY A 116 6.49 15.51 -10.54
CA GLY A 116 6.65 16.64 -9.64
C GLY A 116 7.57 17.72 -10.20
N ALA A 117 8.71 17.34 -10.79
CA ALA A 117 9.61 18.28 -11.46
C ALA A 117 8.91 19.01 -12.62
N ILE A 118 8.18 18.27 -13.46
CA ILE A 118 7.40 18.84 -14.56
C ILE A 118 6.36 19.83 -14.02
N PHE A 119 5.56 19.42 -13.04
CA PHE A 119 4.55 20.29 -12.45
C PHE A 119 5.18 21.54 -11.82
N GLY A 120 6.24 21.39 -11.04
CA GLY A 120 6.92 22.50 -10.39
C GLY A 120 7.50 23.51 -11.38
N HIS A 121 8.06 23.05 -12.51
CA HIS A 121 8.58 23.93 -13.55
C HIS A 121 7.52 24.83 -14.18
N TYR A 122 6.28 24.34 -14.33
CA TYR A 122 5.19 25.12 -14.91
C TYR A 122 4.32 25.84 -13.87
N SER A 123 4.42 25.48 -12.59
CA SER A 123 3.46 25.86 -11.54
C SER A 123 3.27 27.37 -11.37
N GLU A 124 4.33 28.17 -11.52
CA GLU A 124 4.31 29.62 -11.35
C GLU A 124 3.48 30.35 -12.42
N GLY A 125 3.30 29.74 -13.61
CA GLY A 125 2.53 30.30 -14.72
C GLY A 125 1.08 29.83 -14.79
N LEU A 126 0.63 28.97 -13.87
CA LEU A 126 -0.71 28.37 -13.94
C LEU A 126 -1.75 29.24 -13.22
N SER A 127 -2.90 29.45 -13.88
CA SER A 127 -4.11 29.96 -13.21
C SER A 127 -4.66 28.95 -12.21
N ALA A 128 -5.47 29.38 -11.24
CA ALA A 128 -5.99 28.49 -10.20
C ALA A 128 -6.69 27.21 -10.72
N PRO A 129 -7.54 27.25 -11.78
CA PRO A 129 -8.11 26.03 -12.36
C PRO A 129 -7.05 25.12 -12.99
N GLN A 130 -6.03 25.70 -13.63
CA GLN A 130 -4.91 24.96 -14.21
C GLN A 130 -4.03 24.32 -13.13
N THR A 131 -3.86 24.97 -11.97
CA THR A 131 -3.15 24.39 -10.83
C THR A 131 -3.85 23.12 -10.33
N VAL A 132 -5.18 23.13 -10.21
CA VAL A 132 -5.95 21.93 -9.81
C VAL A 132 -5.78 20.81 -10.84
N GLY A 133 -5.88 21.13 -12.14
CA GLY A 133 -5.65 20.16 -13.22
C GLY A 133 -4.21 19.63 -13.25
N GLY A 134 -3.22 20.48 -12.98
CA GLY A 134 -1.82 20.10 -12.90
C GLY A 134 -1.52 19.21 -11.69
N LEU A 135 -2.14 19.46 -10.53
CA LEU A 135 -2.05 18.59 -9.36
C LEU A 135 -2.71 17.23 -9.58
N PHE A 136 -3.83 17.19 -10.30
CA PHE A 136 -4.41 15.94 -10.79
C PHE A 136 -3.39 15.19 -11.66
N ALA A 137 -2.86 15.84 -12.69
CA ALA A 137 -1.92 15.24 -13.63
C ALA A 137 -0.65 14.72 -12.94
N PHE A 138 -0.07 15.52 -12.03
CA PHE A 138 1.09 15.14 -11.22
C PHE A 138 0.86 13.80 -10.51
N TRP A 139 -0.19 13.70 -9.69
CA TRP A 139 -0.46 12.47 -8.95
C TRP A 139 -0.99 11.34 -9.83
N ALA A 140 -1.63 11.65 -10.96
CA ALA A 140 -2.06 10.67 -11.94
C ALA A 140 -0.85 9.97 -12.58
N PHE A 141 0.20 10.70 -12.97
CA PHE A 141 1.42 10.09 -13.49
C PHE A 141 2.17 9.27 -12.43
N ALA A 142 2.27 9.78 -11.21
CA ALA A 142 2.84 9.00 -10.10
C ALA A 142 2.04 7.71 -9.84
N GLY A 143 0.71 7.82 -9.79
CA GLY A 143 -0.21 6.71 -9.58
C GLY A 143 -0.16 5.67 -10.70
N ALA A 144 -0.01 6.10 -11.96
CA ALA A 144 0.15 5.20 -13.09
C ALA A 144 1.40 4.31 -12.93
N GLY A 145 2.54 4.89 -12.52
CA GLY A 145 3.76 4.14 -12.21
C GLY A 145 3.54 3.10 -11.13
N ILE A 146 2.88 3.48 -10.02
CA ILE A 146 2.56 2.57 -8.92
C ILE A 146 1.63 1.43 -9.39
N GLY A 147 0.61 1.74 -10.17
CA GLY A 147 -0.32 0.76 -10.72
C GLY A 147 0.33 -0.21 -11.72
N ILE A 148 1.32 0.24 -12.50
CA ILE A 148 2.13 -0.61 -13.38
C ILE A 148 2.85 -1.67 -12.55
N VAL A 149 3.48 -1.30 -11.42
CA VAL A 149 4.24 -2.26 -10.60
C VAL A 149 3.35 -3.39 -10.08
N SER A 150 2.14 -3.08 -9.64
CA SER A 150 1.18 -4.09 -9.19
C SER A 150 0.88 -5.12 -10.29
N ALA A 151 0.72 -4.65 -11.54
CA ALA A 151 0.44 -5.51 -12.68
C ALA A 151 1.68 -6.15 -13.33
N LEU A 152 2.87 -5.63 -13.09
CA LEU A 152 4.11 -6.03 -13.76
C LEU A 152 4.45 -7.51 -13.54
N TRP A 153 4.12 -8.02 -12.35
CA TRP A 153 4.34 -9.41 -11.97
C TRP A 153 3.50 -10.41 -12.76
N GLU A 154 2.41 -9.96 -13.37
CA GLU A 154 1.60 -10.80 -14.24
C GLU A 154 2.16 -10.90 -15.67
N ARG A 155 3.10 -10.01 -16.05
CA ARG A 155 3.75 -9.96 -17.37
C ARG A 155 2.78 -10.00 -18.57
N ARG A 156 1.57 -9.47 -18.40
CA ARG A 156 0.56 -9.38 -19.47
C ARG A 156 0.28 -7.91 -19.79
N PRO A 157 0.42 -7.48 -21.06
CA PRO A 157 0.29 -6.07 -21.44
C PRO A 157 -1.10 -5.51 -21.13
N LYS A 158 -2.17 -6.33 -21.31
CA LYS A 158 -3.53 -5.94 -20.93
C LYS A 158 -3.64 -5.62 -19.43
N LYS A 159 -3.04 -6.45 -18.57
CA LYS A 159 -3.08 -6.24 -17.11
C LYS A 159 -2.24 -5.03 -16.70
N LEU A 160 -1.09 -4.83 -17.35
CA LEU A 160 -0.25 -3.63 -17.19
C LEU A 160 -1.03 -2.35 -17.51
N PHE A 161 -1.75 -2.33 -18.63
CA PHE A 161 -2.59 -1.20 -19.02
C PHE A 161 -3.66 -0.90 -17.97
N PHE A 162 -4.36 -1.92 -17.46
CA PHE A 162 -5.36 -1.71 -16.41
C PHE A 162 -4.73 -1.26 -15.08
N GLY A 163 -3.56 -1.78 -14.73
CA GLY A 163 -2.78 -1.29 -13.59
C GLY A 163 -2.47 0.20 -13.74
N ALA A 164 -1.90 0.60 -14.88
CA ALA A 164 -1.60 1.99 -15.20
C ALA A 164 -2.85 2.88 -15.16
N LEU A 165 -3.95 2.47 -15.79
CA LEU A 165 -5.18 3.25 -15.87
C LEU A 165 -5.81 3.48 -14.49
N PHE A 166 -5.96 2.43 -13.68
CA PHE A 166 -6.55 2.58 -12.36
C PHE A 166 -5.60 3.27 -11.38
N GLY A 167 -4.29 3.10 -11.54
CA GLY A 167 -3.28 3.90 -10.85
C GLY A 167 -3.38 5.38 -11.21
N LEU A 168 -3.55 5.71 -12.49
CA LEU A 168 -3.73 7.07 -13.00
C LEU A 168 -4.97 7.72 -12.39
N LEU A 169 -6.12 7.06 -12.48
CA LEU A 169 -7.36 7.57 -11.89
C LEU A 169 -7.23 7.70 -10.37
N GLY A 170 -6.63 6.72 -9.70
CA GLY A 170 -6.51 6.70 -8.24
C GLY A 170 -5.59 7.78 -7.71
N GLY A 171 -4.46 7.98 -8.38
CA GLY A 171 -3.52 9.05 -8.10
C GLY A 171 -4.12 10.41 -8.38
N GLY A 172 -4.71 10.61 -9.57
CA GLY A 172 -5.31 11.88 -9.95
C GLY A 172 -6.44 12.31 -9.01
N PHE A 173 -7.45 11.45 -8.82
CA PHE A 173 -8.56 11.74 -7.90
C PHE A 173 -8.08 11.90 -6.45
N GLY A 174 -7.19 11.01 -5.99
CA GLY A 174 -6.65 11.09 -4.64
C GLY A 174 -5.84 12.37 -4.41
N GLY A 175 -5.10 12.83 -5.42
CA GLY A 175 -4.30 14.05 -5.37
C GLY A 175 -5.20 15.27 -5.27
N SER A 176 -6.14 15.43 -6.20
CA SER A 176 -7.10 16.54 -6.17
C SER A 176 -7.92 16.57 -4.87
N LEU A 177 -8.40 15.41 -4.41
CA LEU A 177 -9.18 15.31 -3.17
C LEU A 177 -8.34 15.67 -1.94
N ARG A 178 -7.08 15.20 -1.87
CA ARG A 178 -6.14 15.59 -0.81
C ARG A 178 -6.02 17.11 -0.72
N TYR A 179 -5.76 17.79 -1.84
CA TYR A 179 -5.56 19.25 -1.82
C TYR A 179 -6.83 20.00 -1.44
N ALA A 180 -7.99 19.57 -1.95
CA ALA A 180 -9.28 20.16 -1.59
C ALA A 180 -9.57 20.01 -0.09
N VAL A 181 -9.36 18.81 0.47
CA VAL A 181 -9.57 18.56 1.90
C VAL A 181 -8.55 19.32 2.74
N TYR A 182 -7.27 19.34 2.34
CA TYR A 182 -6.25 20.07 3.08
C TYR A 182 -6.53 21.58 3.12
N ALA A 183 -6.91 22.17 1.99
CA ALA A 183 -7.30 23.58 1.91
C ALA A 183 -8.49 23.88 2.83
N TYR A 184 -9.54 23.05 2.77
CA TYR A 184 -10.70 23.17 3.66
C TYR A 184 -10.33 23.07 5.14
N LEU A 185 -9.46 22.12 5.51
CA LEU A 185 -9.02 21.91 6.89
C LEU A 185 -8.24 23.11 7.44
N ILE A 186 -7.36 23.71 6.63
CA ILE A 186 -6.62 24.91 7.04
C ILE A 186 -7.57 26.10 7.20
N ASP A 187 -8.44 26.33 6.22
CA ASP A 187 -9.35 27.48 6.21
C ASP A 187 -10.35 27.42 7.37
N THR A 188 -10.93 26.25 7.62
CA THR A 188 -11.98 26.07 8.63
C THR A 188 -11.44 26.07 10.05
N PHE A 189 -10.33 25.38 10.31
CA PHE A 189 -9.84 25.13 11.67
C PHE A 189 -8.67 26.03 12.07
N ASN A 190 -8.01 26.69 11.12
CA ASN A 190 -6.82 27.55 11.31
C ASN A 190 -5.89 27.06 12.44
N PRO A 191 -5.36 25.84 12.33
CA PRO A 191 -4.69 25.17 13.44
C PRO A 191 -3.40 25.90 13.84
N GLN A 192 -3.40 26.45 15.06
CA GLN A 192 -2.22 27.12 15.63
C GLN A 192 -1.18 26.12 16.16
N SER A 193 -1.62 24.93 16.61
CA SER A 193 -0.70 23.93 17.13
C SER A 193 0.00 23.17 16.00
N TRP A 194 1.32 23.03 16.13
CA TRP A 194 2.14 22.30 15.17
C TRP A 194 1.65 20.85 14.97
N MET A 195 1.32 20.16 16.07
CA MET A 195 0.90 18.75 16.01
C MET A 195 -0.42 18.58 15.27
N VAL A 196 -1.41 19.46 15.47
CA VAL A 196 -2.68 19.40 14.74
C VAL A 196 -2.46 19.66 13.25
N ARG A 197 -1.63 20.64 12.89
CA ARG A 197 -1.29 20.90 11.49
C ARG A 197 -0.62 19.70 10.82
N ARG A 198 0.33 19.04 11.49
CA ARG A 198 0.96 17.80 10.99
C ARG A 198 -0.04 16.65 10.89
N GLY A 199 -0.95 16.53 11.86
CA GLY A 199 -2.04 15.55 11.81
C GLY A 199 -2.96 15.75 10.61
N MET A 200 -3.31 17.01 10.29
CA MET A 200 -4.13 17.36 9.12
C MET A 200 -3.39 17.10 7.79
N GLU A 201 -2.11 17.48 7.70
CA GLU A 201 -1.28 17.18 6.52
C GLU A 201 -1.18 15.67 6.30
N GLY A 202 -0.84 14.92 7.35
CA GLY A 202 -0.81 13.46 7.32
C GLY A 202 -2.15 12.84 6.92
N PHE A 203 -3.26 13.27 7.53
CA PHE A 203 -4.60 12.79 7.18
C PHE A 203 -4.94 13.05 5.71
N SER A 204 -4.60 14.24 5.20
CA SER A 204 -4.78 14.56 3.77
C SER A 204 -3.95 13.64 2.86
N GLY A 205 -2.72 13.31 3.26
CA GLY A 205 -1.91 12.30 2.57
C GLY A 205 -2.53 10.91 2.62
N GLY A 206 -3.15 10.55 3.74
CA GLY A 206 -3.92 9.33 3.88
C GLY A 206 -5.08 9.25 2.87
N ILE A 207 -5.76 10.36 2.59
CA ILE A 207 -6.84 10.43 1.60
C ILE A 207 -6.34 10.11 0.18
N LEU A 208 -5.18 10.64 -0.20
CA LEU A 208 -4.54 10.28 -1.46
C LEU A 208 -4.21 8.78 -1.48
N GLY A 209 -3.58 8.27 -0.41
CA GLY A 209 -3.18 6.88 -0.30
C GLY A 209 -4.35 5.89 -0.35
N VAL A 210 -5.45 6.18 0.34
CA VAL A 210 -6.66 5.33 0.34
C VAL A 210 -7.32 5.32 -1.04
N THR A 211 -7.43 6.47 -1.70
CA THR A 211 -8.09 6.60 -3.01
C THR A 211 -7.28 5.88 -4.09
N LEU A 212 -5.97 6.08 -4.10
CA LEU A 212 -5.05 5.39 -5.01
C LEU A 212 -5.15 3.88 -4.87
N TRP A 213 -4.94 3.36 -3.64
CA TRP A 213 -4.92 1.93 -3.41
C TRP A 213 -6.29 1.27 -3.49
N PHE A 214 -7.38 2.01 -3.26
CA PHE A 214 -8.72 1.52 -3.50
C PHE A 214 -8.93 1.19 -4.99
N LEU A 215 -8.61 2.12 -5.90
CA LEU A 215 -8.79 1.89 -7.33
C LEU A 215 -7.84 0.83 -7.88
N ILE A 216 -6.57 0.82 -7.45
CA ILE A 216 -5.63 -0.25 -7.80
C ILE A 216 -6.15 -1.60 -7.31
N ALA A 217 -6.65 -1.70 -6.08
CA ALA A 217 -7.15 -2.96 -5.53
C ALA A 217 -8.41 -3.47 -6.23
N VAL A 218 -9.27 -2.58 -6.73
CA VAL A 218 -10.40 -2.93 -7.59
C VAL A 218 -9.88 -3.56 -8.90
N ALA A 219 -8.94 -2.90 -9.58
CA ALA A 219 -8.34 -3.44 -10.80
C ALA A 219 -7.65 -4.79 -10.55
N GLU A 220 -6.91 -4.88 -9.45
CA GLU A 220 -6.26 -6.11 -9.03
C GLU A 220 -7.26 -7.25 -8.86
N ARG A 221 -8.34 -6.99 -8.14
CA ARG A 221 -9.28 -8.03 -7.75
C ARG A 221 -10.13 -8.52 -8.92
N PHE A 222 -10.53 -7.63 -9.82
CA PHE A 222 -11.48 -7.96 -10.88
C PHE A 222 -10.84 -8.18 -12.25
N VAL A 223 -9.63 -7.65 -12.50
CA VAL A 223 -8.99 -7.71 -13.82
C VAL A 223 -7.65 -8.44 -13.76
N ILE A 224 -6.77 -8.06 -12.84
CA ILE A 224 -5.37 -8.53 -12.83
C ILE A 224 -5.27 -9.94 -12.22
N PHE A 225 -5.89 -10.21 -11.07
CA PHE A 225 -5.76 -11.48 -10.34
C PHE A 225 -6.96 -12.41 -10.50
N THR A 226 -7.53 -12.47 -11.70
CA THR A 226 -8.54 -13.48 -12.05
C THR A 226 -7.93 -14.88 -12.06
N ARG A 227 -7.98 -15.57 -10.92
CA ARG A 227 -7.38 -16.89 -10.69
C ARG A 227 -8.38 -18.03 -10.88
N LYS A 228 -7.91 -19.15 -11.43
CA LYS A 228 -8.67 -20.40 -11.52
C LYS A 228 -8.61 -21.13 -10.17
N ARG A 229 -9.72 -21.71 -9.72
CA ARG A 229 -9.73 -22.54 -8.51
C ARG A 229 -9.18 -23.92 -8.84
N LEU A 230 -8.31 -24.43 -7.97
CA LEU A 230 -7.83 -25.80 -8.06
C LEU A 230 -8.92 -26.80 -7.72
N GLU A 231 -8.80 -27.98 -8.32
CA GLU A 231 -9.60 -29.14 -7.98
C GLU A 231 -9.33 -29.57 -6.52
N PRO A 232 -10.34 -30.14 -5.82
CA PRO A 232 -10.23 -30.47 -4.38
C PRO A 232 -9.10 -31.43 -4.03
N ASN A 233 -8.69 -32.28 -4.98
CA ASN A 233 -7.75 -33.38 -4.74
C ASN A 233 -6.27 -32.98 -4.89
N LYS A 234 -5.98 -31.75 -5.35
CA LYS A 234 -4.59 -31.29 -5.42
C LYS A 234 -4.09 -30.87 -4.04
N THR A 235 -2.84 -31.22 -3.73
CA THR A 235 -2.18 -30.89 -2.46
C THR A 235 -1.25 -29.68 -2.56
N HIS A 236 -0.93 -29.25 -3.79
CA HIS A 236 0.00 -28.16 -4.06
C HIS A 236 -0.45 -27.32 -5.27
N LYS A 237 0.01 -26.07 -5.33
CA LYS A 237 -0.11 -25.19 -6.49
C LYS A 237 1.09 -25.38 -7.39
N THR A 238 0.89 -25.41 -8.69
CA THR A 238 1.98 -25.47 -9.67
C THR A 238 2.26 -24.08 -10.23
N CYS A 239 3.51 -23.62 -10.11
CA CYS A 239 3.92 -22.36 -10.71
C CYS A 239 4.00 -22.49 -12.25
N HIS A 240 3.18 -21.76 -13.00
CA HIS A 240 3.23 -21.78 -14.47
C HIS A 240 4.55 -21.30 -15.09
N HIS A 241 5.39 -20.59 -14.33
CA HIS A 241 6.67 -20.08 -14.83
C HIS A 241 7.82 -21.08 -14.66
N CYS A 242 8.13 -21.47 -13.42
CA CYS A 242 9.26 -22.35 -13.11
C CYS A 242 8.86 -23.79 -12.75
N ASN A 243 7.57 -24.15 -12.90
CA ASN A 243 6.99 -25.46 -12.54
C ASN A 243 7.20 -25.91 -11.08
N ALA A 244 7.72 -25.05 -10.21
CA ALA A 244 7.91 -25.40 -8.80
C ALA A 244 6.56 -25.58 -8.08
N HIS A 245 6.52 -26.56 -7.19
CA HIS A 245 5.37 -26.83 -6.33
C HIS A 245 5.38 -25.86 -5.15
N ALA A 246 4.26 -25.16 -4.95
CA ALA A 246 4.07 -24.24 -3.85
C ALA A 246 2.95 -24.74 -2.91
N PRO A 247 3.05 -24.49 -1.60
CA PRO A 247 2.00 -24.87 -0.66
C PRO A 247 0.69 -24.11 -0.93
N MET A 248 -0.45 -24.70 -0.55
CA MET A 248 -1.78 -24.16 -0.87
C MET A 248 -2.07 -22.76 -0.31
N ASN A 249 -1.45 -22.40 0.82
CA ASN A 249 -1.58 -21.09 1.43
C ASN A 249 -0.78 -19.97 0.73
N HIS A 250 0.14 -20.31 -0.19
CA HIS A 250 0.99 -19.33 -0.86
C HIS A 250 0.30 -18.68 -2.07
N TRP A 251 0.53 -17.38 -2.24
CA TRP A 251 0.00 -16.60 -3.38
C TRP A 251 1.03 -16.37 -4.48
N TYR A 252 2.29 -16.58 -4.15
CA TYR A 252 3.47 -16.40 -4.99
C TYR A 252 4.32 -17.67 -4.95
N CYS A 253 5.03 -17.95 -6.04
CA CYS A 253 6.01 -19.01 -6.09
C CYS A 253 7.21 -18.65 -5.20
N MET A 254 7.59 -19.51 -4.25
CA MET A 254 8.75 -19.27 -3.38
C MET A 254 10.09 -19.28 -4.14
N VAL A 255 10.13 -19.94 -5.31
CA VAL A 255 11.36 -20.08 -6.11
C VAL A 255 11.57 -18.87 -7.02
N CYS A 256 10.54 -18.46 -7.77
CA CYS A 256 10.69 -17.42 -8.80
C CYS A 256 9.91 -16.13 -8.50
N GLY A 257 9.15 -16.06 -7.40
CA GLY A 257 8.33 -14.91 -7.03
C GLY A 257 7.12 -14.65 -7.93
N SER A 258 6.89 -15.46 -8.96
CA SER A 258 5.76 -15.27 -9.88
C SER A 258 4.42 -15.54 -9.19
N VAL A 259 3.37 -14.82 -9.63
CA VAL A 259 2.02 -14.98 -9.08
C VAL A 259 1.44 -16.34 -9.47
N LEU A 260 1.00 -17.10 -8.47
CA LEU A 260 0.32 -18.37 -8.71
C LEU A 260 -1.10 -18.08 -9.23
N GLN A 261 -1.39 -18.52 -10.46
CA GLN A 261 -2.70 -18.32 -11.11
C GLN A 261 -3.80 -19.24 -10.55
N GLU A 262 -3.41 -20.11 -9.62
CA GLU A 262 -4.23 -21.13 -8.98
C GLU A 262 -4.59 -20.71 -7.55
N ALA A 263 -5.89 -20.68 -7.25
CA ALA A 263 -6.40 -20.48 -5.89
C ALA A 263 -6.65 -21.83 -5.23
N ALA A 264 -6.22 -21.98 -3.96
CA ALA A 264 -6.48 -23.17 -3.19
C ALA A 264 -7.99 -23.35 -2.95
N PRO A 265 -8.49 -24.60 -2.88
CA PRO A 265 -9.85 -24.86 -2.46
C PRO A 265 -10.03 -24.39 -1.00
N PRO A 266 -11.20 -23.82 -0.62
CA PRO A 266 -11.43 -23.32 0.74
C PRO A 266 -11.18 -24.34 1.85
N ALA A 267 -11.40 -25.63 1.57
CA ALA A 267 -11.16 -26.72 2.52
C ALA A 267 -9.67 -26.95 2.84
N ALA A 268 -8.75 -26.55 1.94
CA ALA A 268 -7.31 -26.68 2.13
C ALA A 268 -6.68 -25.46 2.83
N LEU A 269 -7.46 -24.43 3.15
CA LEU A 269 -6.99 -23.24 3.85
C LEU A 269 -7.23 -23.43 5.36
N HIS A 270 -6.16 -23.69 6.12
CA HIS A 270 -6.22 -23.65 7.57
C HIS A 270 -6.52 -22.22 8.05
N LEU A 271 -7.75 -21.98 8.48
CA LEU A 271 -8.14 -20.71 9.09
C LEU A 271 -7.70 -20.68 10.55
N PRO A 272 -7.01 -19.62 11.01
CA PRO A 272 -6.56 -19.53 12.39
C PRO A 272 -7.75 -19.44 13.36
N LYS A 273 -7.66 -20.14 14.50
CA LYS A 273 -8.70 -20.16 15.54
C LYS A 273 -9.01 -18.75 16.09
N PHE A 274 -7.99 -17.89 16.20
CA PHE A 274 -8.09 -16.51 16.70
C PHE A 274 -7.91 -15.48 15.58
N GLY A 275 -8.92 -15.34 14.71
CA GLY A 275 -8.83 -14.49 13.52
C GLY A 275 -8.49 -13.02 13.78
N THR A 276 -9.03 -12.41 14.84
CA THR A 276 -8.80 -10.99 15.16
C THR A 276 -7.37 -10.72 15.61
N LEU A 277 -6.85 -11.54 16.53
CA LEU A 277 -5.47 -11.43 17.01
C LEU A 277 -4.46 -11.69 15.89
N HIS A 278 -4.75 -12.64 14.99
CA HIS A 278 -3.92 -12.89 13.81
C HIS A 278 -3.88 -11.69 12.86
N ARG A 279 -5.03 -11.02 12.63
CA ARG A 279 -5.10 -9.78 11.84
C ARG A 279 -4.33 -8.63 12.50
N PHE A 280 -4.42 -8.49 13.82
CA PHE A 280 -3.71 -7.45 14.54
C PHE A 280 -2.18 -7.67 14.53
N SER A 281 -1.71 -8.91 14.66
CA SER A 281 -0.30 -9.26 14.41
C SER A 281 0.11 -8.90 12.98
N GLY A 282 -0.71 -9.22 11.97
CA GLY A 282 -0.46 -8.83 10.58
C GLY A 282 -0.36 -7.32 10.39
N PHE A 283 -1.22 -6.54 11.06
CA PHE A 283 -1.15 -5.08 11.08
C PHE A 283 0.15 -4.56 11.68
N LEU A 284 0.58 -5.08 12.83
CA LEU A 284 1.84 -4.69 13.47
C LEU A 284 3.05 -5.05 12.58
N HIS A 285 3.01 -6.22 11.94
CA HIS A 285 4.07 -6.61 10.99
C HIS A 285 4.12 -5.67 9.78
N PHE A 286 2.97 -5.23 9.27
CA PHE A 286 2.90 -4.19 8.25
C PHE A 286 3.48 -2.85 8.75
N MET A 287 3.13 -2.41 9.96
CA MET A 287 3.65 -1.17 10.55
C MET A 287 5.17 -1.23 10.73
N SER A 288 5.72 -2.39 11.10
CA SER A 288 7.16 -2.64 11.17
C SER A 288 7.85 -2.46 9.80
N ARG A 289 7.26 -3.03 8.74
CA ARG A 289 7.79 -2.83 7.37
C ARG A 289 7.65 -1.40 6.89
N LEU A 290 6.54 -0.75 7.23
CA LEU A 290 6.29 0.64 6.88
C LEU A 290 7.31 1.56 7.56
N SER A 291 7.60 1.36 8.85
CA SER A 291 8.62 2.17 9.55
C SER A 291 10.01 1.97 8.96
N ALA A 292 10.40 0.72 8.65
CA ALA A 292 11.68 0.44 8.01
C ALA A 292 11.80 1.08 6.62
N THR A 293 10.75 0.95 5.80
CA THR A 293 10.73 1.46 4.42
C THR A 293 10.68 2.98 4.39
N ALA A 294 9.82 3.60 5.19
CA ALA A 294 9.74 5.05 5.31
C ALA A 294 11.06 5.62 5.88
N GLY A 295 11.67 4.95 6.85
CA GLY A 295 12.98 5.31 7.40
C GLY A 295 14.10 5.29 6.36
N ALA A 296 14.20 4.23 5.57
CA ALA A 296 15.20 4.11 4.52
C ALA A 296 15.02 5.19 3.44
N ILE A 297 13.78 5.41 2.99
CA ILE A 297 13.46 6.43 1.97
C ILE A 297 13.73 7.84 2.52
N ALA A 298 13.16 8.17 3.69
CA ALA A 298 13.33 9.48 4.30
C ALA A 298 14.80 9.76 4.65
N GLY A 299 15.51 8.77 5.19
CA GLY A 299 16.94 8.90 5.50
C GLY A 299 17.79 9.17 4.27
N ALA A 300 17.54 8.45 3.16
CA ALA A 300 18.23 8.70 1.89
C ALA A 300 17.94 10.10 1.34
N VAL A 301 16.68 10.54 1.35
CA VAL A 301 16.31 11.87 0.86
C VAL A 301 16.87 12.97 1.74
N VAL A 302 16.78 12.85 3.06
CA VAL A 302 17.37 13.79 4.03
C VAL A 302 18.87 13.90 3.80
N PHE A 303 19.56 12.78 3.60
CA PHE A 303 20.99 12.77 3.30
C PHE A 303 21.29 13.52 2.01
N ILE A 304 20.62 13.19 0.90
CA ILE A 304 20.83 13.85 -0.41
C ILE A 304 20.58 15.35 -0.34
N VAL A 305 19.52 15.77 0.37
CA VAL A 305 19.13 17.18 0.49
C VAL A 305 20.08 17.98 1.38
N LEU A 306 20.49 17.42 2.53
CA LEU A 306 21.31 18.13 3.49
C LEU A 306 22.81 18.08 3.18
N PHE A 307 23.27 17.09 2.42
CA PHE A 307 24.69 16.90 2.13
C PHE A 307 25.36 18.14 1.50
N PRO A 308 24.75 18.82 0.51
CA PRO A 308 25.33 20.04 -0.06
C PRO A 308 25.35 21.23 0.93
N VAL A 309 24.46 21.23 1.92
CA VAL A 309 24.35 22.32 2.91
C VAL A 309 25.36 22.12 4.04
N ASN A 310 25.36 20.92 4.63
CA ASN A 310 26.25 20.56 5.72
C ASN A 310 26.37 19.03 5.85
N HIS A 311 27.54 18.51 5.48
CA HIS A 311 27.88 17.09 5.53
C HIS A 311 27.66 16.44 6.91
N MET A 312 28.02 17.14 8.00
CA MET A 312 27.84 16.61 9.36
C MET A 312 26.36 16.57 9.74
N LEU A 313 25.60 17.62 9.44
CA LEU A 313 24.16 17.65 9.69
C LEU A 313 23.44 16.56 8.89
N ALA A 314 23.81 16.37 7.63
CA ALA A 314 23.27 15.32 6.77
C ALA A 314 23.51 13.93 7.35
N PHE A 315 24.73 13.64 7.80
CA PHE A 315 25.08 12.37 8.42
C PHE A 315 24.31 12.14 9.73
N VAL A 316 24.32 13.13 10.63
CA VAL A 316 23.62 13.05 11.92
C VAL A 316 22.12 12.86 11.71
N ALA A 317 21.50 13.62 10.82
CA ALA A 317 20.07 13.51 10.54
C ALA A 317 19.71 12.14 9.93
N ALA A 318 20.50 11.64 8.98
CA ALA A 318 20.29 10.31 8.38
C ALA A 318 20.42 9.19 9.43
N VAL A 319 21.43 9.27 10.32
CA VAL A 319 21.62 8.31 11.41
C VAL A 319 20.45 8.37 12.41
N LEU A 320 19.99 9.56 12.79
CA LEU A 320 18.83 9.70 13.68
C LEU A 320 17.56 9.11 13.06
N VAL A 321 17.31 9.35 11.77
CA VAL A 321 16.18 8.74 11.05
C VAL A 321 16.31 7.22 11.05
N ALA A 322 17.50 6.68 10.79
CA ALA A 322 17.74 5.24 10.80
C ALA A 322 17.50 4.62 12.19
N ILE A 323 18.03 5.22 13.25
CA ILE A 323 17.85 4.75 14.64
C ILE A 323 16.38 4.76 15.02
N MET A 324 15.67 5.87 14.79
CA MET A 324 14.25 5.98 15.11
C MET A 324 13.41 4.94 14.35
N SER A 325 13.72 4.76 13.06
CA SER A 325 13.00 3.80 12.21
C SER A 325 13.23 2.36 12.64
N TYR A 326 14.47 2.04 13.03
CA TYR A 326 14.83 0.74 13.59
C TYR A 326 14.14 0.49 14.94
N ALA A 327 14.08 1.50 15.82
CA ALA A 327 13.38 1.39 17.10
C ALA A 327 11.89 1.09 16.93
N PHE A 328 11.21 1.80 16.02
CA PHE A 328 9.80 1.53 15.70
C PHE A 328 9.61 0.16 15.05
N GLN A 329 10.48 -0.23 14.12
CA GLN A 329 10.45 -1.55 13.49
C GLN A 329 10.58 -2.66 14.54
N GLY A 330 11.56 -2.54 15.44
CA GLY A 330 11.80 -3.49 16.53
C GLY A 330 10.60 -3.59 17.47
N ALA A 331 10.03 -2.45 17.89
CA ALA A 331 8.86 -2.42 18.75
C ALA A 331 7.65 -3.12 18.12
N PHE A 332 7.32 -2.79 16.87
CA PHE A 332 6.18 -3.41 16.18
C PHE A 332 6.39 -4.91 15.91
N SER A 333 7.60 -5.32 15.52
CA SER A 333 7.94 -6.73 15.31
C SER A 333 7.86 -7.53 16.60
N ALA A 334 8.42 -7.03 17.70
CA ALA A 334 8.43 -7.71 18.99
C ALA A 334 7.00 -7.96 19.51
N VAL A 335 6.12 -6.96 19.40
CA VAL A 335 4.71 -7.11 19.80
C VAL A 335 4.00 -8.10 18.87
N SER A 336 4.23 -8.03 17.56
CA SER A 336 3.65 -8.97 16.59
C SER A 336 4.05 -10.43 16.88
N GLU A 337 5.33 -10.69 17.14
CA GLU A 337 5.84 -12.03 17.42
C GLU A 337 5.31 -12.58 18.74
N THR A 338 5.26 -11.74 19.78
CA THR A 338 4.68 -12.10 21.09
C THR A 338 3.23 -12.57 20.91
N ILE A 339 2.44 -11.84 20.12
CA ILE A 339 1.06 -12.21 19.81
C ILE A 339 0.98 -13.54 19.04
N ARG A 340 1.87 -13.77 18.06
CA ARG A 340 1.90 -15.04 17.31
C ARG A 340 2.21 -16.24 18.22
N ILE A 341 3.17 -16.09 19.14
CA ILE A 341 3.52 -17.15 20.11
C ILE A 341 2.33 -17.46 21.02
N LEU A 342 1.61 -16.44 21.49
CA LEU A 342 0.43 -16.60 22.35
C LEU A 342 -0.74 -17.31 21.64
N ILE A 343 -0.88 -17.12 20.33
CA ILE A 343 -1.94 -17.75 19.51
C ILE A 343 -1.57 -19.18 19.09
N GLY A 344 -0.26 -19.47 18.95
CA GLY A 344 0.26 -20.76 18.49
C GLY A 344 0.31 -21.84 19.57
N LYS A 345 0.22 -21.44 20.85
CA LYS A 345 0.02 -22.33 22.01
C LYS A 345 -1.45 -22.67 22.19
#